data_AF-A0A256XNC8-F1
#
_entry.id   AF-A0A256XNC8-F1
#
_cell.length_a   1.000
_cell.length_b   1.000
_cell.length_c   1.000
_cell.angle_alpha   90.00
_cell.angle_beta   90.00
_cell.angle_gamma   90.00
#
_symmetry.space_group_name_H-M   'P 1'
#
loop_
_entity.id
_entity.type
_entity.pdbx_description
1 polymer ?
#
loop_
_entity_poly.entity_id
_entity_poly.type
_entity_poly.pdbx_seq_one_letter_code
_entity_poly.pdbx_strand_id
1 'polypeptide(L)' 'MEKLSSLRNMIVHRHRDIDDRVIYDNAKKGGIEAVKKFIKEIREYVTKNK' A
#
# COMPACT_ATOMS: atom_id res chain seq x y z
N MET A 1 -7.88 3.10 -1.45
CA MET A 1 -7.74 2.33 -0.20
C MET A 1 -7.79 0.84 -0.43
N GLU A 2 -8.80 0.30 -1.14
CA GLU A 2 -8.99 -1.14 -1.39
C GLU A 2 -7.72 -1.91 -1.83
N LYS A 3 -6.96 -1.41 -2.81
CA LYS A 3 -5.71 -2.03 -3.27
C LYS A 3 -4.66 -2.18 -2.16
N LEU A 4 -4.55 -1.19 -1.28
CA LEU A 4 -3.60 -1.21 -0.17
C LEU A 4 -4.07 -2.18 0.93
N SER A 5 -5.36 -2.17 1.24
CA SER A 5 -5.98 -3.11 2.18
C SER A 5 -5.76 -4.56 1.73
N SER A 6 -5.94 -4.81 0.43
CA SER A 6 -5.74 -6.12 -0.18
C SER A 6 -4.27 -6.56 -0.12
N LEU A 7 -3.34 -5.69 -0.50
CA LEU A 7 -1.91 -5.98 -0.42
C LEU A 7 -1.48 -6.27 1.03
N ARG A 8 -1.96 -5.48 1.99
CA ARG A 8 -1.69 -5.71 3.43
C ARG A 8 -2.23 -7.06 3.88
N ASN A 9 -3.43 -7.44 3.44
CA ASN A 9 -4.01 -8.73 3.79
C ASN A 9 -3.17 -9.90 3.24
N MET A 10 -2.68 -9.78 2.01
CA MET A 10 -1.78 -10.78 1.42
C MET A 10 -0.49 -10.94 2.22
N ILE A 11 0.20 -9.83 2.52
CA ILE A 11 1.49 -9.87 3.23
C ILE A 11 1.32 -10.38 4.67
N VAL A 12 0.30 -9.91 5.39
CA VAL A 12 0.15 -10.26 6.81
C VAL A 12 -0.45 -11.64 7.01
N HIS A 13 -1.47 -12.01 6.23
CA HIS A 13 -2.29 -13.19 6.53
C HIS A 13 -2.13 -14.34 5.54
N ARG A 14 -1.60 -14.11 4.33
CA ARG A 14 -1.59 -15.12 3.26
C ARG A 14 -0.22 -15.33 2.62
N HIS A 15 0.85 -14.76 3.17
CA HIS A 15 2.17 -14.76 2.53
C HIS A 15 2.81 -16.15 2.38
N ARG A 16 2.34 -17.15 3.13
CA ARG A 16 2.83 -18.54 3.00
C ARG A 16 2.07 -19.35 1.94
N ASP A 17 0.86 -18.91 1.59
CA ASP A 17 -0.07 -19.65 0.72
C ASP A 17 -0.21 -18.99 -0.67
N ILE A 18 0.46 -17.86 -0.89
CA ILE A 18 0.38 -17.07 -2.13
C ILE A 18 1.76 -17.01 -2.77
N ASP A 19 1.81 -17.16 -4.09
CA ASP A 19 3.02 -16.94 -4.89
C ASP A 19 3.51 -15.48 -4.76
N ASP A 20 4.78 -15.32 -4.39
CA ASP A 20 5.46 -14.03 -4.22
C ASP A 20 5.31 -13.11 -5.44
N ARG A 21 5.19 -13.66 -6.65
CA ARG A 21 4.94 -12.88 -7.89
C ARG A 21 3.63 -12.10 -7.80
N VAL A 22 2.60 -12.65 -7.17
CA VAL A 22 1.30 -11.98 -6.99
C VAL A 22 1.42 -10.84 -5.99
N ILE A 23 2.24 -11.00 -4.94
CA ILE A 23 2.54 -9.94 -3.97
C ILE A 23 3.28 -8.79 -4.67
N TYR A 24 4.33 -9.11 -5.44
CA TYR A 24 5.10 -8.14 -6.20
C TYR A 24 4.22 -7.37 -7.21
N ASP A 25 3.39 -8.07 -7.98
CA ASP A 25 2.51 -7.46 -8.96
C ASP A 25 1.49 -6.52 -8.33
N ASN A 26 0.90 -6.90 -7.19
CA ASN A 26 -0.02 -6.03 -6.46
C ASN A 26 0.68 -4.80 -5.86
N ALA A 27 1.89 -4.97 -5.34
CA ALA A 27 2.71 -3.86 -4.86
C ALA A 27 3.02 -2.88 -6.00
N LYS A 28 3.45 -3.39 -7.17
CA LYS A 28 3.81 -2.62 -8.35
C LYS A 28 2.62 -1.95 -9.04
N LYS A 29 1.46 -2.63 -9.13
CA LYS A 29 0.23 -2.11 -9.78
C LYS A 29 -0.55 -1.09 -8.95
N GLY A 30 0.03 -0.61 -7.85
CA GLY A 30 -0.47 0.58 -7.15
C GLY A 30 -0.50 0.49 -5.63
N GLY A 31 -0.12 -0.64 -5.02
CA GLY A 31 -0.01 -0.71 -3.56
C GLY A 31 0.99 0.29 -3.01
N ILE A 32 2.20 0.35 -3.59
CA ILE A 32 3.26 1.28 -3.18
C ILE A 32 2.85 2.73 -3.46
N GLU A 33 2.27 2.99 -4.63
CA GLU A 33 1.92 4.35 -5.04
C GLU A 33 0.77 4.93 -4.21
N ALA A 34 -0.17 4.07 -3.76
CA ALA A 34 -1.19 4.47 -2.80
C ALA A 34 -0.59 4.91 -1.45
N VAL A 35 0.43 4.19 -0.95
CA VAL A 35 1.14 4.57 0.30
C VAL A 35 1.87 5.88 0.13
N LYS A 36 2.63 6.05 -0.96
CA LYS A 36 3.35 7.30 -1.25
C LYS A 36 2.39 8.50 -1.30
N LYS A 37 1.26 8.34 -1.99
CA LYS A 37 0.22 9.38 -2.08
C LYS A 37 -0.35 9.73 -0.71
N PHE A 38 -0.68 8.72 0.11
CA PHE A 38 -1.18 8.93 1.47
C PHE A 38 -0.18 9.67 2.36
N ILE A 39 1.10 9.27 2.35
CA ILE A 39 2.16 9.96 3.11
C ILE A 39 2.30 11.42 2.65
N LYS A 40 2.25 11.67 1.34
CA LYS A 40 2.28 13.02 0.78
C LYS A 40 1.10 13.87 1.28
N GLU A 41 -0.12 13.34 1.22
CA GLU A 41 -1.33 14.02 1.70
C GLU A 41 -1.26 14.36 3.19
N ILE A 42 -0.81 13.42 4.03
CA ILE A 42 -0.58 13.68 5.46
C ILE A 42 0.44 14.80 5.65
N ARG A 43 1.57 14.73 4.92
CA ARG A 43 2.63 15.73 5.06
C ARG A 43 2.11 17.12 4.70
N GLU A 44 1.40 17.24 3.59
CA GLU A 44 0.78 18.49 3.14
C GLU A 44 -0.22 19.02 4.17
N TYR A 45 -1.09 18.15 4.69
CA TYR A 45 -2.08 18.51 5.72
C TYR A 45 -1.42 19.03 7.01
N VAL A 46 -0.37 18.36 7.49
CA VAL A 46 0.35 18.78 8.70
C VAL A 46 1.12 20.08 8.46
N THR A 47 1.69 20.29 7.27
CA THR A 47 2.40 21.53 6.95
C THR A 47 1.50 22.73 6.67
N LYS A 48 0.27 22.53 6.17
CA LYS A 48 -0.68 23.62 5.90
C LYS A 48 -1.34 24.20 7.15
N ASN A 49 -1.34 23.45 8.25
CA ASN A 49 -1.91 23.89 9.54
C ASN A 49 -0.82 24.42 10.49
N LYS A 50 0.30 24.91 9.94
CA LYS A 50 1.41 25.54 10.67
C LYS A 50 1.56 26.98 10.23
#